data_AF-A0A436VHP4-F1
#
_entry.id   AF-A0A436VHP4-F1
#
_cell.length_a   1.000
_cell.length_b   1.000
_cell.length_c   1.000
_cell.angle_alpha   90.00
_cell.angle_beta   90.00
_cell.angle_gamma   90.00
#
_symmetry.space_group_name_H-M   'P 1'
#
loop_
_entity.id
_entity.type
_entity.pdbx_description
1 polymer ?
#
loop_
_entity_poly.entity_id
_entity_poly.type
_entity_poly.pdbx_seq_one_letter_code
_entity_poly.pdbx_strand_id
1 'polypeptide(L)'
;MASISIPVERSGWADLIRVCRPLIRHGLLLPCLLFMAFIFVWPILSLLAKGVYSPEVRDTLPQTATAVLAWDGSSDPPDAVYTALVADLRVADRRDVANAGRRLNYEIPSYRSLLIKTASALQKGSTQPPRQQLVAIDAKWQDGTFWTAMRRA
;
A
#
# COMPACT_ATOMS: atom_id res chain seq x y z
N MET A 1 83.34 25.52 -16.90
CA MET A 1 82.03 25.54 -17.58
C MET A 1 81.42 24.16 -17.43
N ALA A 2 80.22 24.10 -16.84
CA ALA A 2 79.56 22.89 -16.35
C ALA A 2 78.86 22.12 -17.47
N SER A 3 78.89 20.79 -17.41
CA SER A 3 77.93 19.93 -18.11
C SER A 3 77.26 19.01 -17.07
N ILE A 4 76.08 19.43 -16.62
CA ILE A 4 75.18 18.60 -15.81
C ILE A 4 74.30 17.83 -16.80
N SER A 5 74.53 16.52 -16.91
CA SER A 5 73.68 15.61 -17.67
C SER A 5 72.51 15.15 -16.80
N ILE A 6 71.30 15.60 -17.11
CA ILE A 6 70.06 15.17 -16.45
C ILE A 6 69.60 13.85 -17.12
N PRO A 7 69.39 12.75 -16.37
CA PRO A 7 68.81 11.54 -16.93
C PRO A 7 67.29 11.72 -17.10
N VAL A 8 66.81 11.62 -18.35
CA VAL A 8 65.36 11.60 -18.65
C VAL A 8 64.84 10.19 -18.45
N GLU A 9 64.15 9.98 -17.32
CA GLU A 9 63.48 8.73 -16.96
C GLU A 9 62.20 8.55 -17.81
N ARG A 10 62.33 7.82 -18.94
CA ARG A 10 61.23 7.56 -19.90
C ARG A 10 60.28 6.42 -19.48
N SER A 11 60.49 5.77 -18.34
CA SER A 11 59.75 4.58 -17.90
C SER A 11 58.37 4.87 -17.28
N GLY A 12 58.20 5.99 -16.58
CA GLY A 12 56.97 6.28 -15.84
C GLY A 12 55.71 6.43 -16.69
N TRP A 13 55.84 6.88 -17.94
CA TRP A 13 54.70 7.09 -18.85
C TRP A 13 54.09 5.78 -19.37
N ALA A 14 54.90 4.73 -19.55
CA ALA A 14 54.44 3.44 -20.05
C ALA A 14 53.68 2.62 -18.99
N ASP A 15 54.04 2.81 -17.72
CA ASP A 15 53.41 2.11 -16.60
C ASP A 15 52.09 2.74 -16.18
N LEU A 16 51.97 4.07 -16.29
CA LEU A 16 50.70 4.78 -16.14
C LEU A 16 49.64 4.32 -17.16
N ILE A 17 50.04 4.06 -18.42
CA ILE A 17 49.13 3.62 -19.48
C ILE A 17 48.69 2.16 -19.27
N ARG A 18 49.54 1.28 -18.71
CA ARG A 18 49.21 -0.12 -18.43
C ARG A 18 48.18 -0.28 -17.32
N VAL A 19 48.27 0.53 -16.26
CA VAL A 19 47.37 0.49 -15.09
C VAL A 19 46.00 1.10 -15.41
N CYS A 20 45.94 2.14 -16.26
CA CYS A 20 44.68 2.81 -16.62
C CYS A 20 43.87 2.10 -17.72
N ARG A 21 44.45 1.13 -18.44
CA ARG A 21 43.79 0.39 -19.55
C ARG A 21 42.49 -0.37 -19.17
N PRO A 22 42.41 -1.11 -18.05
CA PRO A 22 41.15 -1.77 -17.64
C PRO A 22 40.10 -0.78 -17.09
N LEU A 23 40.53 0.31 -16.43
CA LEU A 23 39.63 1.35 -15.94
C LEU A 23 38.95 2.11 -17.08
N ILE A 24 39.66 2.43 -18.15
CA ILE A 24 39.10 3.14 -19.32
C ILE A 24 38.15 2.23 -20.11
N ARG A 25 38.49 0.94 -20.24
CA ARG A 25 37.68 -0.05 -20.97
C ARG A 25 36.36 -0.38 -20.26
N HIS A 26 36.34 -0.41 -18.93
CA HIS A 26 35.11 -0.60 -18.16
C HIS A 26 34.41 0.72 -17.81
N GLY A 27 35.13 1.85 -17.83
CA GLY A 27 34.61 3.17 -17.51
C GLY A 27 33.62 3.74 -18.53
N LEU A 28 33.65 3.30 -19.80
CA LEU A 28 32.62 3.67 -20.78
C LEU A 28 31.31 2.88 -20.60
N LEU A 29 31.38 1.65 -20.11
CA LEU A 29 30.23 0.76 -19.94
C LEU A 29 29.54 0.95 -18.58
N LEU A 30 30.32 1.28 -17.54
CA LEU A 30 29.82 1.48 -16.17
C LEU A 30 28.68 2.50 -16.07
N PRO A 31 28.77 3.74 -16.63
CA PRO A 31 27.69 4.71 -16.54
C PRO A 31 26.43 4.27 -17.30
N CYS A 32 26.59 3.60 -18.45
CA CYS A 32 25.48 3.05 -19.21
C CYS A 32 24.77 1.91 -18.44
N LEU A 33 25.55 1.02 -17.82
CA LEU A 33 25.03 -0.09 -17.02
C LEU A 33 24.30 0.40 -15.77
N LEU A 34 24.84 1.41 -15.06
CA LEU A 34 24.19 2.01 -13.90
C LEU A 34 22.90 2.72 -14.27
N PHE A 35 22.88 3.45 -15.40
CA PHE A 35 21.66 4.08 -15.90
C PHE A 35 20.56 3.07 -16.22
N MET A 36 20.93 1.98 -16.91
CA MET A 36 20.01 0.88 -17.20
C MET A 36 19.51 0.22 -15.92
N ALA A 37 20.42 -0.15 -15.01
CA ALA A 37 20.06 -0.72 -13.72
C ALA A 37 19.12 0.21 -12.95
N PHE A 38 19.36 1.52 -12.94
CA PHE A 38 18.48 2.47 -12.27
C PHE A 38 17.07 2.49 -12.88
N ILE A 39 16.94 2.53 -14.21
CA ILE A 39 15.63 2.52 -14.89
C ILE A 39 14.85 1.22 -14.66
N PHE A 40 15.52 0.09 -14.43
CA PHE A 40 14.82 -1.19 -14.19
C PHE A 40 14.66 -1.50 -12.71
N VAL A 41 15.72 -1.41 -11.92
CA VAL A 41 15.75 -1.72 -10.49
C VAL A 41 14.85 -0.75 -9.72
N TRP A 42 14.88 0.56 -10.00
CA TRP A 42 14.05 1.52 -9.27
C TRP A 42 12.54 1.27 -9.47
N PRO A 43 12.01 1.11 -10.70
CA PRO A 43 10.59 0.76 -10.90
C PRO A 43 10.22 -0.62 -10.36
N ILE A 44 11.10 -1.63 -10.49
CA ILE A 44 10.84 -2.96 -9.92
C ILE A 44 10.74 -2.88 -8.39
N LEU A 45 11.69 -2.21 -7.73
CA LEU A 45 11.62 -1.98 -6.28
C LEU A 45 10.40 -1.14 -5.92
N SER A 46 10.03 -0.13 -6.71
CA SER A 46 8.83 0.66 -6.47
C SER A 46 7.55 -0.17 -6.57
N LEU A 47 7.45 -1.05 -7.57
CA LEU A 47 6.32 -1.96 -7.73
C LEU A 47 6.28 -3.03 -6.63
N LEU A 48 7.44 -3.59 -6.27
CA LEU A 48 7.56 -4.60 -5.22
C LEU A 48 7.28 -3.98 -3.84
N ALA A 49 7.81 -2.79 -3.57
CA ALA A 49 7.51 -2.02 -2.37
C ALA A 49 6.02 -1.69 -2.32
N LYS A 50 5.35 -1.31 -3.41
CA LYS A 50 3.88 -1.13 -3.44
C LYS A 50 3.11 -2.44 -3.21
N GLY A 51 3.65 -3.58 -3.66
CA GLY A 51 3.07 -4.89 -3.41
C GLY A 51 3.16 -5.33 -1.94
N VAL A 52 4.24 -4.96 -1.24
CA VAL A 52 4.44 -5.26 0.19
C VAL A 52 3.83 -4.17 1.09
N TYR A 53 3.94 -2.90 0.71
CA TYR A 53 3.20 -1.75 1.25
C TYR A 53 1.86 -1.60 0.55
N SER A 54 0.98 -2.56 0.78
CA SER A 54 -0.45 -2.34 0.62
C SER A 54 -1.08 -2.34 2.02
N PRO A 55 -1.14 -1.18 2.72
CA PRO A 55 -1.85 -1.06 4.00
C PRO A 55 -3.38 -1.09 3.81
N GLU A 56 -3.90 -1.69 2.73
CA GLU A 56 -5.29 -1.53 2.29
C GLU A 56 -6.30 -2.43 3.03
N VAL A 57 -5.90 -3.09 4.13
CA VAL A 57 -6.74 -4.09 4.81
C VAL A 57 -6.83 -3.90 6.33
N ARG A 58 -5.75 -3.49 7.00
CA ARG A 58 -5.73 -3.35 8.48
C ARG A 58 -6.01 -1.94 9.00
N ASP A 59 -5.82 -0.89 8.18
CA ASP A 59 -5.89 0.50 8.66
C ASP A 59 -7.22 1.20 8.36
N THR A 60 -8.08 0.62 7.53
CA THR A 60 -9.26 1.32 7.01
C THR A 60 -10.51 1.16 7.88
N LEU A 61 -10.62 0.06 8.64
CA LEU A 61 -11.70 -0.20 9.60
C LEU A 61 -11.18 -0.83 10.91
N PRO A 62 -10.22 -0.20 11.62
CA PRO A 62 -9.56 -0.80 12.78
C PRO A 62 -10.52 -1.02 13.96
N GLN A 63 -11.47 -0.11 14.19
CA GLN A 63 -12.45 -0.26 15.27
C GLN A 63 -13.48 -1.35 14.94
N THR A 64 -13.88 -1.43 13.67
CA THR A 64 -14.84 -2.44 13.20
C THR A 64 -14.23 -3.83 13.26
N ALA A 65 -12.98 -3.98 12.81
CA ALA A 65 -12.29 -5.27 12.85
C ALA A 65 -12.16 -5.79 14.29
N THR A 66 -11.81 -4.93 15.24
CA THR A 66 -11.71 -5.31 16.66
C THR A 66 -13.07 -5.65 17.27
N ALA A 67 -14.11 -4.85 16.99
CA ALA A 67 -15.46 -5.10 17.48
C ALA A 67 -16.10 -6.37 16.89
N VAL A 68 -15.88 -6.64 15.59
CA VAL A 68 -16.42 -7.82 14.89
C VAL A 68 -15.70 -9.10 15.32
N LEU A 69 -14.40 -9.04 15.62
CA LEU A 69 -13.64 -10.18 16.17
C LEU A 69 -14.03 -10.51 17.61
N ALA A 70 -14.42 -9.50 18.40
CA ALA A 70 -14.90 -9.69 19.77
C ALA A 70 -16.29 -10.36 19.84
N TRP A 71 -17.00 -10.46 18.72
CA TRP A 71 -18.34 -11.03 18.62
C TRP A 71 -18.34 -12.48 18.11
N ASP A 72 -19.21 -13.32 18.68
CA ASP A 72 -19.26 -14.78 18.43
C ASP A 72 -19.76 -15.16 17.02
N GLY A 73 -20.34 -14.21 16.28
CA GLY A 73 -20.84 -14.34 14.91
C GLY A 73 -21.90 -15.41 14.66
N SER A 74 -22.61 -15.80 15.71
CA SER A 74 -23.77 -16.69 15.67
C SER A 74 -25.08 -15.96 16.04
N SER A 75 -24.98 -14.84 16.74
CA SER A 75 -26.11 -14.01 17.21
C SER A 75 -26.32 -12.76 16.35
N ASP A 76 -27.22 -11.85 16.73
CA ASP A 76 -27.27 -10.50 16.12
C ASP A 76 -26.02 -9.70 16.51
N PRO A 77 -25.45 -8.84 15.63
CA PRO A 77 -24.29 -8.03 16.01
C PRO A 77 -24.66 -7.07 17.15
N PRO A 78 -23.80 -6.93 18.18
CA PRO A 78 -24.04 -5.98 19.26
C PRO A 78 -23.92 -4.54 18.74
N ASP A 79 -24.57 -3.59 19.42
CA ASP A 79 -24.62 -2.18 19.00
C ASP A 79 -23.22 -1.52 18.91
N ALA A 80 -22.25 -2.07 19.65
CA ALA A 80 -20.84 -1.69 19.56
C ALA A 80 -20.24 -1.92 18.16
N VAL A 81 -20.63 -2.99 17.46
CA VAL A 81 -20.17 -3.30 16.10
C VAL A 81 -20.72 -2.29 15.09
N TYR A 82 -22.00 -1.93 15.22
CA TYR A 82 -22.63 -0.90 14.38
C TYR A 82 -21.98 0.47 14.61
N THR A 83 -21.68 0.81 15.87
CA THR A 83 -21.04 2.08 16.24
C THR A 83 -19.63 2.17 15.67
N ALA A 84 -18.85 1.10 15.80
CA ALA A 84 -17.49 1.02 15.26
C ALA A 84 -17.48 1.17 13.72
N LEU A 85 -18.41 0.52 13.02
CA LEU A 85 -18.54 0.66 11.56
C LEU A 85 -18.86 2.09 11.15
N VAL A 86 -19.80 2.75 11.83
CA VAL A 86 -20.15 4.14 11.51
C VAL A 86 -18.98 5.09 11.79
N ALA A 87 -18.25 4.87 12.89
CA ALA A 87 -17.08 5.68 13.23
C ALA A 87 -15.97 5.55 12.18
N ASP A 88 -15.62 4.31 11.82
CA ASP A 88 -14.58 4.07 10.82
C ASP A 88 -15.00 4.59 9.43
N LEU A 89 -16.24 4.34 8.98
CA LEU A 89 -16.71 4.80 7.66
C LEU A 89 -16.89 6.31 7.53
N ARG A 90 -17.00 7.05 8.65
CA ARG A 90 -17.03 8.52 8.64
C ARG A 90 -15.65 9.12 8.43
N VAL A 91 -14.61 8.45 8.94
CA VAL A 91 -13.22 8.92 8.88
C VAL A 91 -12.51 8.39 7.64
N ALA A 92 -12.89 7.20 7.16
CA ALA A 92 -12.24 6.53 6.04
C ALA A 92 -12.45 7.24 4.70
N ASP A 93 -11.38 7.28 3.91
CA ASP A 93 -11.42 7.82 2.54
C ASP A 93 -12.21 6.92 1.60
N ARG A 94 -12.81 7.53 0.56
CA ARG A 94 -13.63 6.80 -0.43
C ARG A 94 -12.86 5.67 -1.14
N ARG A 95 -11.56 5.88 -1.39
CA ARG A 95 -10.69 4.89 -2.02
C ARG A 95 -10.50 3.67 -1.10
N ASP A 96 -10.33 3.93 0.18
CA ASP A 96 -10.09 2.92 1.21
C ASP A 96 -11.33 2.07 1.48
N VAL A 97 -12.50 2.71 1.59
CA VAL A 97 -13.80 2.00 1.65
C VAL A 97 -14.01 1.13 0.41
N ALA A 98 -13.63 1.62 -0.77
CA ALA A 98 -13.76 0.85 -2.00
C ALA A 98 -12.84 -0.38 -2.00
N ASN A 99 -11.60 -0.23 -1.53
CA ASN A 99 -10.64 -1.34 -1.42
C ASN A 99 -11.09 -2.39 -0.41
N ALA A 100 -11.51 -1.98 0.80
CA ALA A 100 -12.11 -2.87 1.80
C ALA A 100 -13.33 -3.61 1.23
N GLY A 101 -14.21 -2.87 0.55
CA GLY A 101 -15.37 -3.44 -0.12
C GLY A 101 -15.03 -4.45 -1.21
N ARG A 102 -13.89 -4.31 -1.92
CA ARG A 102 -13.45 -5.30 -2.92
C ARG A 102 -13.13 -6.64 -2.26
N ARG A 103 -12.46 -6.62 -1.10
CA ARG A 103 -12.11 -7.84 -0.37
C ARG A 103 -13.35 -8.56 0.15
N LEU A 104 -14.27 -7.81 0.75
CA LEU A 104 -15.57 -8.32 1.21
C LEU A 104 -16.45 -8.83 0.06
N ASN A 105 -16.24 -8.31 -1.15
CA ASN A 105 -16.94 -8.80 -2.33
C ASN A 105 -16.48 -10.19 -2.80
N TYR A 106 -15.36 -10.72 -2.29
CA TYR A 106 -14.99 -12.13 -2.49
C TYR A 106 -15.86 -13.07 -1.64
N GLU A 107 -16.33 -12.61 -0.48
CA GLU A 107 -17.23 -13.37 0.40
C GLU A 107 -18.68 -13.28 -0.08
N ILE A 108 -19.18 -12.06 -0.34
CA ILE A 108 -20.57 -11.84 -0.78
C ILE A 108 -20.60 -10.90 -1.98
N PRO A 109 -21.19 -11.31 -3.11
CA PRO A 109 -21.40 -10.42 -4.26
C PRO A 109 -22.22 -9.18 -3.87
N SER A 110 -21.81 -8.01 -4.35
CA SER A 110 -22.43 -6.69 -4.09
C SER A 110 -22.07 -6.01 -2.77
N TYR A 111 -21.19 -6.60 -1.94
CA TYR A 111 -20.76 -5.97 -0.69
C TYR A 111 -20.04 -4.63 -0.93
N ARG A 112 -19.21 -4.56 -1.99
CA ARG A 112 -18.49 -3.34 -2.34
C ARG A 112 -19.43 -2.16 -2.55
N SER A 113 -20.50 -2.36 -3.31
CA SER A 113 -21.47 -1.32 -3.62
C SER A 113 -22.23 -0.89 -2.36
N LEU A 114 -22.57 -1.85 -1.49
CA LEU A 114 -23.20 -1.57 -0.19
C LEU A 114 -22.31 -0.67 0.67
N LEU A 115 -21.02 -1.00 0.82
CA LEU A 115 -20.09 -0.21 1.62
C LEU A 115 -19.87 1.20 1.07
N ILE A 116 -19.66 1.34 -0.25
CA ILE A 116 -19.45 2.65 -0.88
C ILE A 116 -20.70 3.54 -0.73
N LYS A 117 -21.90 2.96 -0.94
CA LYS A 117 -23.17 3.66 -0.72
C LYS A 117 -23.30 4.11 0.73
N THR A 118 -22.95 3.23 1.67
CA THR A 118 -23.04 3.49 3.10
C THR A 118 -22.10 4.61 3.53
N ALA A 119 -20.81 4.54 3.22
CA ALA A 119 -19.86 5.60 3.54
C ALA A 119 -20.28 6.96 2.94
N SER A 120 -20.74 6.96 1.69
CA SER A 120 -21.20 8.20 1.02
C SER A 120 -22.46 8.78 1.68
N ALA A 121 -23.36 7.94 2.20
CA ALA A 121 -24.54 8.38 2.92
C ALA A 121 -24.20 8.89 4.33
N LEU A 122 -23.21 8.28 5.01
CA LEU A 122 -22.77 8.68 6.35
C LEU A 122 -22.13 10.07 6.38
N GLN A 123 -21.50 10.50 5.26
CA GLN A 123 -20.95 11.86 5.11
C GLN A 123 -22.02 12.97 5.17
N LYS A 124 -23.28 12.65 4.85
CA LYS A 124 -24.38 13.63 4.90
C LYS A 124 -24.82 13.96 6.32
N GLY A 125 -24.30 13.24 7.32
CA GLY A 125 -24.68 13.38 8.72
C GLY A 125 -26.03 12.72 9.03
N SER A 126 -26.17 12.20 10.25
CA SER A 126 -27.44 11.76 10.83
C SER A 126 -27.35 11.80 12.34
N THR A 127 -28.46 12.12 12.99
CA THR A 127 -28.64 12.14 14.45
C THR A 127 -29.23 10.82 14.97
N GLN A 128 -29.52 9.87 14.09
CA GLN A 128 -30.09 8.57 14.46
C GLN A 128 -29.06 7.67 15.15
N PRO A 129 -29.52 6.71 15.99
CA PRO A 129 -28.67 5.66 16.53
C PRO A 129 -27.93 4.89 15.40
N PRO A 130 -26.67 4.45 15.61
CA PRO A 130 -25.85 3.83 14.56
C PRO A 130 -26.54 2.67 13.83
N ARG A 131 -27.22 1.77 14.57
CA ARG A 131 -27.99 0.67 13.98
C ARG A 131 -29.12 1.17 13.08
N GLN A 132 -29.93 2.12 13.55
CA GLN A 132 -31.05 2.66 12.78
C GLN A 132 -30.56 3.46 11.56
N GLN A 133 -29.46 4.19 11.70
CA GLN A 133 -28.83 4.94 10.63
C GLN A 133 -28.39 4.02 9.49
N LEU A 134 -27.70 2.92 9.81
CA LEU A 134 -27.23 1.96 8.80
C LEU A 134 -28.41 1.26 8.10
N VAL A 135 -29.39 0.80 8.87
CA VAL A 135 -30.61 0.18 8.33
C VAL A 135 -31.41 1.13 7.44
N ALA A 136 -31.48 2.42 7.78
CA ALA A 136 -32.14 3.43 6.97
C ALA A 136 -31.43 3.69 5.63
N ILE A 137 -30.11 3.48 5.56
CA ILE A 137 -29.34 3.59 4.31
C ILE A 137 -29.60 2.37 3.41
N ASP A 138 -29.56 1.17 4.00
CA ASP A 138 -29.81 -0.08 3.29
C ASP A 138 -30.30 -1.18 4.24
N ALA A 139 -31.41 -1.83 3.88
CA ALA A 139 -32.00 -2.90 4.69
C ALA A 139 -31.07 -4.11 4.86
N LYS A 140 -30.08 -4.29 3.97
CA LYS A 140 -29.09 -5.38 4.04
C LYS A 140 -28.27 -5.37 5.33
N TRP A 141 -28.18 -4.24 6.03
CA TRP A 141 -27.49 -4.15 7.33
C TRP A 141 -28.21 -4.88 8.47
N GLN A 142 -29.48 -5.30 8.27
CA GLN A 142 -30.19 -6.20 9.19
C GLN A 142 -29.81 -7.67 9.00
N ASP A 143 -29.20 -8.03 7.87
CA ASP A 143 -28.84 -9.41 7.58
C ASP A 143 -27.49 -9.76 8.21
N GLY A 144 -27.53 -10.67 9.19
CA GLY A 144 -26.35 -11.20 9.90
C GLY A 144 -25.28 -11.81 8.99
N THR A 145 -25.67 -12.24 7.78
CA THR A 145 -24.74 -12.80 6.78
C THR A 145 -23.69 -11.78 6.36
N PHE A 146 -24.05 -10.50 6.23
CA PHE A 146 -23.12 -9.42 5.86
C PHE A 146 -22.09 -9.15 6.97
N TRP A 147 -22.49 -9.26 8.23
CA TRP A 147 -21.60 -9.11 9.38
C TRP A 147 -20.66 -10.31 9.52
N THR A 148 -21.17 -11.50 9.26
CA THR A 148 -20.38 -12.73 9.27
C THR A 148 -19.31 -12.73 8.18
N ALA A 149 -19.65 -12.25 6.98
CA ALA A 149 -18.68 -12.04 5.90
C ALA A 149 -17.60 -11.03 6.28
N MET A 150 -17.96 -9.97 7.03
CA MET A 150 -16.98 -9.00 7.53
C MET A 150 -15.99 -9.61 8.51
N ARG A 151 -16.41 -10.60 9.30
CA ARG A 151 -15.51 -11.33 10.20
C ARG A 151 -14.54 -12.28 9.47
N ARG A 152 -14.95 -12.81 8.32
CA ARG A 152 -14.19 -13.82 7.57
C ARG A 152 -13.13 -13.23 6.63
N ALA A 153 -13.37 -12.03 6.11
CA ALA A 153 -12.54 -11.36 5.09
C ALA A 153 -11.28 -10.67 5.65
#